data_AF-A0A1J4U837-F1
#
_entry.id   AF-A0A1J4U837-F1
#
_cell.length_a   1.000
_cell.length_b   1.000
_cell.length_c   1.000
_cell.angle_alpha   90.00
_cell.angle_beta   90.00
_cell.angle_gamma   90.00
#
_symmetry.space_group_name_H-M   'P 1'
#
loop_
_entity.id
_entity.type
_entity.pdbx_description
1 polymer ?
#
loop_
_entity_poly.entity_id
_entity_poly.type
_entity_poly.pdbx_seq_one_letter_code
_entity_poly.pdbx_strand_id
1 'polypeptide(L)'
;IDPKTEKITDCKWQTFGCGSAIASTSMLSVMLSEDGGRSLEEALKIKPQHIMERLGGLPNRKIHCSVLGDKALQSAINDWYRKTGQHDKIITKGAKVIDAILNITDYDIEEAVLEGAKTLEDVQKKLKVGVATPEAIPEIEQLIRFYSEKYYGAE
;
A
#
# COMPACT_ATOMS: atom_id res chain seq x y z
N ILE A 1 12.93 14.37 9.67
CA ILE A 1 13.60 13.08 9.95
C ILE A 1 14.93 13.42 10.59
N ASP A 2 15.20 12.89 11.79
CA ASP A 2 16.51 12.99 12.43
C ASP A 2 17.51 12.06 11.71
N PRO A 3 18.59 12.58 11.10
CA PRO A 3 19.55 11.77 10.36
C PRO A 3 20.30 10.74 11.21
N LYS A 4 20.37 10.91 12.53
CA LYS A 4 21.10 10.00 13.43
C LYS A 4 20.23 8.83 13.87
N THR A 5 18.96 9.08 14.10
CA THR A 5 18.02 8.10 14.68
C THR A 5 17.03 7.55 13.66
N GLU A 6 17.00 8.10 12.44
CA GLU A 6 16.02 7.81 11.40
C GLU A 6 14.56 7.95 11.89
N LYS A 7 14.32 8.84 12.87
CA LYS A 7 12.98 9.10 13.41
C LYS A 7 12.28 10.24 12.69
N ILE A 8 10.98 10.08 12.45
CA ILE A 8 10.11 11.10 11.87
C ILE A 8 9.77 12.13 12.95
N THR A 9 10.44 13.29 12.89
CA THR A 9 10.29 14.38 13.87
C THR A 9 9.11 15.31 13.58
N ASP A 10 8.68 15.38 12.32
CA ASP A 10 7.57 16.22 11.85
C ASP A 10 7.00 15.59 10.56
N CYS A 11 5.68 15.67 10.39
CA CYS A 11 4.98 15.10 9.24
C CYS A 11 3.97 16.12 8.70
N LYS A 12 4.21 16.60 7.47
CA LYS A 12 3.32 17.52 6.75
C LYS A 12 2.80 16.84 5.50
N TRP A 13 1.55 17.13 5.16
CA TRP A 13 0.87 16.52 4.03
C TRP A 13 -0.03 17.53 3.32
N GLN A 14 -0.27 17.25 2.05
CA GLN A 14 -1.27 17.91 1.24
C GLN A 14 -1.95 16.82 0.42
N THR A 15 -3.28 16.75 0.49
CA THR A 15 -4.06 15.73 -0.21
C THR A 15 -5.25 16.37 -0.92
N PHE A 16 -5.65 15.79 -2.04
CA PHE A 16 -6.87 16.14 -2.75
C PHE A 16 -7.75 14.90 -2.83
N GLY A 17 -9.00 15.01 -2.37
CA GLY A 17 -9.92 13.88 -2.38
C GLY A 17 -11.13 14.08 -1.48
N CYS A 18 -11.91 13.01 -1.33
CA CYS A 18 -13.06 13.01 -0.44
C CYS A 18 -12.65 13.10 1.04
N GLY A 19 -13.60 13.41 1.93
CA GLY A 19 -13.34 13.53 3.38
C GLY A 19 -12.64 12.31 3.99
N SER A 20 -12.91 11.10 3.49
CA SER A 20 -12.21 9.87 3.93
C SER A 20 -10.71 9.91 3.61
N ALA A 21 -10.31 10.42 2.43
CA ALA A 21 -8.90 10.55 2.06
C ALA A 21 -8.19 11.57 2.97
N ILE A 22 -8.85 12.71 3.23
CA ILE A 22 -8.35 13.74 4.14
C ILE A 22 -8.18 13.17 5.56
N ALA A 23 -9.19 12.48 6.08
CA ALA A 23 -9.15 11.88 7.41
C ALA A 23 -8.06 10.80 7.52
N SER A 24 -7.93 9.92 6.54
CA SER A 24 -6.88 8.89 6.51
C SER A 24 -5.48 9.47 6.43
N THR A 25 -5.22 10.47 5.56
CA THR A 25 -3.91 11.12 5.49
C THR A 25 -3.59 11.89 6.77
N SER A 26 -4.58 12.59 7.33
CA SER A 26 -4.43 13.29 8.62
C SER A 26 -4.07 12.32 9.75
N MET A 27 -4.80 11.21 9.88
CA MET A 27 -4.53 10.22 10.91
C MET A 27 -3.16 9.56 10.73
N LEU A 28 -2.79 9.21 9.49
CA LEU A 28 -1.46 8.68 9.20
C LEU A 28 -0.37 9.64 9.67
N SER A 29 -0.49 10.95 9.42
CA SER A 29 0.50 11.92 9.88
C SER A 29 0.65 11.94 11.40
N VAL A 30 -0.47 11.88 12.15
CA VAL A 30 -0.46 11.78 13.61
C VAL A 30 0.24 10.51 14.06
N MET A 31 -0.11 9.35 13.49
CA MET A 31 0.50 8.07 13.83
C MET A 31 2.02 8.08 13.61
N LEU A 32 2.52 8.81 12.61
CA LEU A 32 3.95 8.89 12.32
C LEU A 32 4.72 9.78 13.30
N SER A 33 4.09 10.84 13.80
CA SER A 33 4.74 11.87 14.65
C SER A 33 4.40 11.79 16.13
N GLU A 34 3.40 10.99 16.54
CA GLU A 34 3.04 10.80 17.95
C GLU A 34 4.19 10.18 18.75
N ASP A 35 4.15 10.35 20.09
CA ASP A 35 5.12 9.77 21.04
C ASP A 35 6.60 10.01 20.71
N GLY A 36 6.90 11.18 20.14
CA GLY A 36 8.27 11.59 19.78
C GLY A 36 8.73 11.07 18.42
N GLY A 37 7.82 10.49 17.63
CA GLY A 37 8.07 10.09 16.25
C GLY A 37 8.48 8.62 16.10
N ARG A 38 7.95 8.00 15.06
CA ARG A 38 8.31 6.63 14.66
C ARG A 38 9.60 6.61 13.84
N SER A 39 10.34 5.51 13.95
CA SER A 39 11.42 5.21 13.00
C SER A 39 10.87 4.95 11.59
N LEU A 40 11.70 5.09 10.56
CA LEU A 40 11.31 4.78 9.18
C LEU A 40 10.86 3.32 9.02
N GLU A 41 11.51 2.38 9.72
CA GLU A 41 11.13 0.96 9.68
C GLU A 41 9.75 0.71 10.31
N GLU A 42 9.43 1.38 11.41
CA GLU A 42 8.11 1.29 12.04
C GLU A 42 7.04 1.97 11.18
N ALA A 43 7.38 3.11 10.56
CA ALA A 43 6.50 3.82 9.64
C ALA A 43 6.08 2.94 8.46
N LEU A 44 7.02 2.20 7.87
CA LEU A 44 6.76 1.26 6.76
C LEU A 44 5.92 0.05 7.15
N LYS A 45 5.78 -0.25 8.45
CA LYS A 45 4.92 -1.32 8.96
C LYS A 45 3.48 -0.86 9.21
N ILE A 46 3.19 0.44 9.09
CA ILE A 46 1.82 0.95 9.22
C ILE A 46 1.01 0.47 8.01
N LYS A 47 0.01 -0.36 8.27
CA LYS A 47 -0.95 -0.82 7.27
C LYS A 47 -2.22 0.04 7.29
N PRO A 48 -2.99 0.08 6.19
CA PRO A 48 -4.29 0.78 6.14
C PRO A 48 -5.25 0.42 7.28
N GLN A 49 -5.21 -0.82 7.77
CA GLN A 49 -6.01 -1.31 8.89
C GLN A 49 -5.72 -0.56 10.19
N HIS A 50 -4.44 -0.28 10.48
CA HIS A 50 -4.08 0.49 11.67
C HIS A 50 -4.65 1.92 11.59
N ILE A 51 -4.68 2.52 10.39
CA ILE A 51 -5.28 3.84 10.16
C ILE A 51 -6.80 3.77 10.39
N MET A 52 -7.44 2.72 9.87
CA MET A 52 -8.88 2.51 10.07
C MET A 52 -9.25 2.31 11.53
N GLU A 53 -8.52 1.48 12.26
CA GLU A 53 -8.72 1.24 13.69
C GLU A 53 -8.62 2.55 14.47
N ARG A 54 -7.62 3.38 14.18
CA ARG A 54 -7.46 4.70 14.80
C ARG A 54 -8.57 5.69 14.45
N LEU A 55 -9.20 5.53 13.30
CA LEU A 55 -10.36 6.32 12.88
C LEU A 55 -11.70 5.79 13.42
N GLY A 56 -11.71 4.63 14.10
CA GLY A 56 -12.94 3.98 14.56
C GLY A 56 -13.68 3.20 13.46
N GLY A 57 -12.98 2.90 12.35
CA GLY A 57 -13.48 2.16 11.19
C GLY A 57 -13.78 3.03 9.98
N LEU A 58 -13.68 2.42 8.80
CA LEU A 58 -14.14 2.99 7.53
C LEU A 58 -14.98 1.95 6.79
N PRO A 59 -16.01 2.35 6.02
CA PRO A 59 -16.73 1.41 5.16
C PRO A 59 -15.78 0.76 4.16
N ASN A 60 -15.94 -0.55 3.86
CA ASN A 60 -15.04 -1.32 2.99
C ASN A 60 -14.70 -0.62 1.65
N ARG A 61 -15.69 0.04 1.03
CA ARG A 61 -15.49 0.80 -0.24
C ARG A 61 -14.53 1.99 -0.13
N LYS A 62 -14.12 2.39 1.06
CA LYS A 62 -13.24 3.55 1.34
C LYS A 62 -11.85 3.14 1.85
N ILE A 63 -11.53 1.85 1.92
CA ILE A 63 -10.20 1.36 2.31
C ILE A 63 -9.11 1.83 1.35
N HIS A 64 -9.44 2.00 0.06
CA HIS A 64 -8.53 2.60 -0.92
C HIS A 64 -8.06 4.02 -0.51
N CYS A 65 -8.87 4.78 0.23
CA CYS A 65 -8.51 6.13 0.69
C CYS A 65 -7.35 6.08 1.72
N SER A 66 -7.23 5.02 2.51
CA SER A 66 -6.09 4.80 3.40
C SER A 66 -4.83 4.32 2.67
N VAL A 67 -4.99 3.67 1.52
CA VAL A 67 -3.87 3.14 0.72
C VAL A 67 -3.11 4.27 0.01
N LEU A 68 -3.80 5.36 -0.36
CA LEU A 68 -3.13 6.54 -0.95
C LEU A 68 -2.06 7.11 -0.01
N GLY A 69 -2.35 7.17 1.30
CA GLY A 69 -1.42 7.62 2.32
C GLY A 69 -0.20 6.72 2.44
N ASP A 70 -0.40 5.40 2.43
CA ASP A 70 0.67 4.40 2.46
C ASP A 70 1.61 4.55 1.24
N LYS A 71 1.03 4.63 0.03
CA LYS A 71 1.80 4.83 -1.21
C LYS A 71 2.61 6.14 -1.16
N ALA A 72 2.03 7.22 -0.64
CA ALA A 72 2.70 8.50 -0.50
C ALA A 72 3.84 8.46 0.55
N LEU A 73 3.60 7.82 1.70
CA LEU A 73 4.60 7.63 2.75
C LEU A 73 5.80 6.86 2.23
N GLN A 74 5.57 5.72 1.58
CA GLN A 74 6.64 4.91 1.00
C GLN A 74 7.48 5.72 -0.02
N SER A 75 6.81 6.52 -0.86
CA SER A 75 7.51 7.39 -1.81
C SER A 75 8.37 8.45 -1.11
N ALA A 76 7.87 9.06 -0.04
CA ALA A 76 8.60 10.07 0.74
C ALA A 76 9.81 9.45 1.47
N ILE A 77 9.66 8.25 2.03
CA ILE A 77 10.75 7.51 2.67
C ILE A 77 11.82 7.12 1.65
N ASN A 78 11.42 6.61 0.48
CA ASN A 78 12.34 6.30 -0.62
C ASN A 78 13.10 7.53 -1.12
N ASP A 79 12.45 8.70 -1.20
CA ASP A 79 13.11 9.96 -1.54
C ASP A 79 14.16 10.35 -0.49
N TRP A 80 13.86 10.16 0.80
CA TRP A 80 14.84 10.36 1.85
C TRP A 80 16.04 9.42 1.71
N TYR A 81 15.81 8.11 1.50
CA TYR A 81 16.89 7.14 1.28
C TYR A 81 17.78 7.52 0.09
N ARG A 82 17.20 8.00 -1.02
CA ARG A 82 17.97 8.51 -2.17
C ARG A 82 18.86 9.69 -1.79
N LYS A 83 18.32 10.67 -1.05
CA LYS A 83 19.05 11.88 -0.61
C LYS A 83 20.18 11.56 0.36
N THR A 84 20.06 10.48 1.14
CA THR A 84 21.08 10.05 2.10
C THR A 84 22.01 8.95 1.56
N GLY A 85 21.89 8.56 0.28
CA GLY A 85 22.72 7.52 -0.33
C GLY A 85 22.43 6.09 0.13
N GLN A 86 21.31 5.85 0.80
CA GLN A 86 20.89 4.54 1.33
C GLN A 86 20.10 3.77 0.28
N HIS A 87 20.70 3.55 -0.90
CA HIS A 87 20.02 3.01 -2.06
C HIS A 87 19.53 1.57 -1.87
N ASP A 88 20.17 0.81 -0.99
CA ASP A 88 19.84 -0.55 -0.59
C ASP A 88 18.50 -0.65 0.16
N LYS A 89 18.06 0.42 0.83
CA LYS A 89 16.79 0.47 1.57
C LYS A 89 15.60 0.92 0.71
N ILE A 90 15.81 1.29 -0.55
CA ILE A 90 14.74 1.78 -1.43
C ILE A 90 13.80 0.63 -1.79
N ILE A 91 12.52 0.81 -1.50
CA ILE A 91 11.49 -0.16 -1.88
C ILE A 91 10.96 0.22 -3.27
N THR A 92 11.38 -0.49 -4.30
CA THR A 92 10.76 -0.40 -5.64
C THR A 92 9.45 -1.18 -5.65
N LYS A 93 8.34 -0.50 -5.98
CA LYS A 93 7.08 -1.18 -6.30
C LYS A 93 7.29 -2.07 -7.51
N GLY A 94 6.76 -3.28 -7.44
CA GLY A 94 6.88 -4.25 -8.50
C GLY A 94 6.30 -3.71 -9.81
N ALA A 95 7.07 -3.93 -10.85
CA ALA A 95 6.65 -3.83 -12.24
C ALA A 95 6.83 -5.23 -12.86
N LYS A 96 6.50 -6.28 -12.08
CA LYS A 96 6.63 -7.64 -12.58
C LYS A 96 5.42 -7.90 -13.44
N VAL A 97 5.66 -8.12 -14.73
CA VAL A 97 4.61 -8.56 -15.65
C VAL A 97 4.19 -9.98 -15.25
N ILE A 98 2.91 -10.14 -14.94
CA ILE A 98 2.29 -11.40 -14.52
C ILE A 98 1.62 -12.08 -15.71
N ASP A 99 1.01 -11.30 -16.61
CA ASP A 99 0.45 -11.78 -17.87
C ASP A 99 1.02 -10.95 -19.01
N ALA A 100 1.87 -11.58 -19.82
CA ALA A 100 2.53 -10.91 -20.95
C ALA A 100 1.59 -10.67 -22.15
N ILE A 101 0.48 -11.39 -22.26
CA ILE A 101 -0.47 -11.24 -23.37
C ILE A 101 -1.36 -10.02 -23.13
N LEU A 102 -1.88 -9.91 -21.90
CA LEU A 102 -2.74 -8.80 -21.48
C LEU A 102 -1.96 -7.60 -20.92
N ASN A 103 -0.63 -7.75 -20.80
CA ASN A 103 0.27 -6.78 -20.19
C ASN A 103 -0.20 -6.36 -18.77
N ILE A 104 -0.57 -7.36 -17.98
CA ILE A 104 -1.01 -7.20 -16.58
C ILE A 104 0.20 -7.40 -15.67
N THR A 105 0.34 -6.51 -14.71
CA THR A 105 1.42 -6.49 -13.72
C THR A 105 0.91 -6.86 -12.34
N ASP A 106 1.82 -7.10 -11.40
CA ASP A 106 1.48 -7.30 -9.99
C ASP A 106 0.73 -6.10 -9.40
N TYR A 107 1.00 -4.89 -9.90
CA TYR A 107 0.24 -3.68 -9.57
C TYR A 107 -1.25 -3.77 -9.95
N ASP A 108 -1.57 -4.32 -11.12
CA ASP A 108 -2.97 -4.45 -11.56
C ASP A 108 -3.73 -5.44 -10.68
N ILE A 109 -3.07 -6.52 -10.27
CA ILE A 109 -3.60 -7.48 -9.29
C ILE A 109 -3.82 -6.80 -7.93
N GLU A 110 -2.87 -5.98 -7.49
CA GLU A 110 -2.97 -5.18 -6.27
C GLU A 110 -4.22 -4.29 -6.28
N GLU A 111 -4.45 -3.56 -7.36
CA GLU A 111 -5.62 -2.68 -7.51
C GLU A 111 -6.93 -3.46 -7.54
N ALA A 112 -6.99 -4.61 -8.23
CA ALA A 112 -8.19 -5.45 -8.24
C ALA A 112 -8.58 -5.91 -6.82
N VAL A 113 -7.59 -6.28 -6.00
CA VAL A 113 -7.78 -6.65 -4.58
C VAL A 113 -8.23 -5.45 -3.74
N LEU A 114 -7.65 -4.27 -3.96
CA LEU A 114 -8.08 -3.02 -3.28
C LEU A 114 -9.52 -2.62 -3.61
N GLU A 115 -10.02 -2.99 -4.77
CA GLU A 115 -11.42 -2.83 -5.15
C GLU A 115 -12.34 -3.98 -4.67
N GLY A 116 -11.80 -4.93 -3.90
CA GLY A 116 -12.55 -5.98 -3.22
C GLY A 116 -12.53 -7.36 -3.88
N ALA A 117 -11.69 -7.61 -4.88
CA ALA A 117 -11.49 -8.96 -5.40
C ALA A 117 -10.75 -9.82 -4.35
N LYS A 118 -11.32 -10.98 -3.99
CA LYS A 118 -10.72 -11.88 -2.98
C LYS A 118 -10.36 -13.25 -3.54
N THR A 119 -10.92 -13.61 -4.69
CA THR A 119 -10.70 -14.91 -5.34
C THR A 119 -10.07 -14.74 -6.71
N LEU A 120 -9.49 -15.82 -7.23
CA LEU A 120 -9.03 -15.86 -8.62
C LEU A 120 -10.17 -15.45 -9.57
N GLU A 121 -11.36 -16.00 -9.39
CA GLU A 121 -12.54 -15.69 -10.22
C GLU A 121 -12.88 -14.18 -10.23
N ASP A 122 -12.81 -13.51 -9.07
CA ASP A 122 -13.04 -12.07 -8.98
C ASP A 122 -12.02 -11.27 -9.78
N VAL A 123 -10.74 -11.64 -9.68
CA VAL A 123 -9.65 -10.99 -10.41
C VAL A 123 -9.75 -11.28 -11.90
N GLN A 124 -10.08 -12.50 -12.31
CA GLN A 124 -10.32 -12.86 -13.71
C GLN A 124 -11.50 -12.10 -14.29
N LYS A 125 -12.59 -11.90 -13.54
CA LYS A 125 -13.74 -11.12 -13.99
C LYS A 125 -13.38 -9.66 -14.27
N LYS A 126 -12.43 -9.10 -13.51
CA LYS A 126 -11.97 -7.71 -13.67
C LYS A 126 -10.91 -7.54 -14.76
N LEU A 127 -9.87 -8.37 -14.73
CA LEU A 127 -8.66 -8.20 -15.54
C LEU A 127 -8.55 -9.18 -16.70
N LYS A 128 -9.38 -10.23 -16.73
CA LYS A 128 -9.34 -11.35 -17.69
C LYS A 128 -8.05 -12.16 -17.67
N VAL A 129 -7.24 -11.97 -16.62
CA VAL A 129 -5.94 -12.62 -16.41
C VAL A 129 -6.09 -14.14 -16.26
N GLY A 130 -5.12 -14.93 -16.71
CA GLY A 130 -5.13 -16.39 -16.55
C GLY A 130 -6.13 -17.16 -17.43
N VAL A 131 -6.93 -16.47 -18.26
CA VAL A 131 -7.82 -17.12 -19.24
C VAL A 131 -7.04 -17.54 -20.48
N ALA A 132 -6.14 -16.68 -20.96
CA ALA A 132 -5.26 -16.95 -22.10
C ALA A 132 -3.87 -17.48 -21.69
N THR A 133 -3.54 -17.40 -20.39
CA THR A 133 -2.23 -17.70 -19.78
C THR A 133 -2.38 -18.54 -18.50
N PRO A 134 -2.88 -19.79 -18.58
CA PRO A 134 -3.13 -20.61 -17.39
C PRO A 134 -1.90 -20.82 -16.49
N GLU A 135 -0.70 -20.76 -17.07
CA GLU A 135 0.58 -20.85 -16.37
C GLU A 135 0.82 -19.73 -15.34
N ALA A 136 0.17 -18.56 -15.49
CA ALA A 136 0.29 -17.45 -14.55
C ALA A 136 -0.62 -17.60 -13.31
N ILE A 137 -1.59 -18.53 -13.34
CA ILE A 137 -2.60 -18.71 -12.28
C ILE A 137 -1.99 -18.89 -10.88
N PRO A 138 -0.98 -19.77 -10.67
CA PRO A 138 -0.43 -19.97 -9.33
C PRO A 138 0.20 -18.70 -8.74
N GLU A 139 0.83 -17.89 -9.59
CA GLU A 139 1.41 -16.61 -9.17
C GLU A 139 0.33 -15.57 -8.85
N ILE A 140 -0.74 -15.52 -9.65
CA ILE A 140 -1.89 -14.64 -9.41
C ILE A 140 -2.55 -14.97 -8.06
N GLU A 141 -2.76 -16.25 -7.75
CA GLU A 141 -3.33 -16.68 -6.46
C GLU A 141 -2.45 -16.27 -5.27
N GLN A 142 -1.13 -16.41 -5.40
CA GLN A 142 -0.18 -15.95 -4.38
C GLN A 142 -0.26 -14.43 -4.17
N LEU A 143 -0.34 -13.65 -5.26
CA LEU A 143 -0.48 -12.20 -5.19
C LEU A 143 -1.82 -11.79 -4.56
N ILE A 144 -2.92 -12.45 -4.92
CA ILE A 144 -4.24 -12.20 -4.31
C ILE A 144 -4.16 -12.42 -2.81
N ARG A 145 -3.58 -13.54 -2.36
CA ARG A 145 -3.41 -13.83 -0.94
C ARG A 145 -2.53 -12.78 -0.25
N PHE A 146 -1.39 -12.46 -0.85
CA PHE A 146 -0.45 -11.47 -0.33
C PHE A 146 -1.10 -10.09 -0.15
N TYR A 147 -1.77 -9.57 -1.18
CA TYR A 147 -2.41 -8.26 -1.12
C TYR A 147 -3.66 -8.27 -0.24
N SER A 148 -4.40 -9.37 -0.18
CA SER A 148 -5.53 -9.51 0.73
C SER A 148 -5.07 -9.43 2.18
N GLU A 149 -4.02 -10.15 2.55
CA GLU A 149 -3.43 -10.10 3.88
C GLU A 149 -2.82 -8.72 4.18
N LYS A 150 -2.18 -8.10 3.19
CA LYS A 150 -1.61 -6.75 3.30
C LYS A 150 -2.67 -5.71 3.64
N TYR A 151 -3.82 -5.72 2.96
CA TYR A 151 -4.81 -4.63 3.03
C TYR A 151 -6.07 -4.91 3.85
N TYR A 152 -6.42 -6.18 4.04
CA TYR A 152 -7.59 -6.59 4.83
C TYR A 152 -7.24 -7.45 6.04
N GLY A 153 -5.99 -7.92 6.16
CA GLY A 153 -5.54 -8.78 7.26
C GLY A 153 -5.71 -10.28 6.94
N ALA A 154 -5.12 -11.15 7.75
CA ALA A 154 -5.39 -12.58 7.66
C ALA A 154 -6.80 -12.85 8.22
N GLU A 155 -7.66 -13.49 7.43
CA GLU A 155 -8.90 -14.11 7.92
C GLU A 155 -8.58 -15.34 8.80
#